data_AF-A0A0C9M0B5-F1
#
_entry.id   AF-A0A0C9M0B5-F1
#
_cell.length_a   1.000
_cell.length_b   1.000
_cell.length_c   1.000
_cell.angle_alpha   90.00
_cell.angle_beta   90.00
_cell.angle_gamma   90.00
#
_symmetry.space_group_name_H-M   'P 1'
#
loop_
_entity.id
_entity.type
_entity.pdbx_description
1 polymer ?
#
loop_
_entity_poly.entity_id
_entity_poly.type
_entity_poly.pdbx_seq_one_letter_code
_entity_poly.pdbx_strand_id
1 'polypeptide(L)'
;MSVIARKSLVPAIKHTWSIQRPLLAQCKAPVQSAALVSNFMKQDNEHSLMPASVCQKSTSLIHTRWNSSSTATSTESKEQGSKYSATTKKIVLGLAKAMGYYSTGSTAIKASHSLYNTCAQQMELNKDFYIKECNLPDNFQSWFSVTQLHVWMLMVHLRAEGQGKLYIQELVNRFFEDAEARIRDHGISQQKVINSYIKDLLAQFHGGVVAYDEGMCKDDPVLAAALWRNLFAISSNNATDLALVVQYIRRELQALEKYGGENLNAGIVKFDKPDVTFV
;
A
#
# COMPACT_ATOMS: atom_id res chain seq x y z
N MET A 1 -24.08 -36.31 18.56
CA MET A 1 -23.70 -35.14 19.36
C MET A 1 -22.87 -34.20 18.50
N SER A 2 -23.23 -32.96 18.20
CA SER A 2 -24.52 -32.29 18.34
C SER A 2 -24.53 -31.13 17.34
N VAL A 3 -25.61 -31.03 16.57
CA VAL A 3 -25.92 -30.05 15.52
C VAL A 3 -26.17 -28.63 16.11
N ILE A 4 -25.64 -28.36 17.31
CA ILE A 4 -25.95 -27.20 18.14
C ILE A 4 -24.93 -26.06 17.93
N ALA A 5 -23.75 -26.31 17.37
CA ALA A 5 -22.72 -25.29 17.16
C ALA A 5 -22.96 -24.35 15.95
N ARG A 6 -23.99 -24.57 15.12
CA ARG A 6 -24.30 -23.69 13.97
C ARG A 6 -25.24 -22.53 14.27
N LYS A 7 -25.84 -22.45 15.46
CA LYS A 7 -26.90 -21.46 15.74
C LYS A 7 -26.47 -20.22 16.50
N SER A 8 -25.27 -20.16 17.08
CA SER A 8 -24.83 -18.98 17.87
C SER A 8 -24.01 -17.94 17.08
N LEU A 9 -23.53 -18.24 15.87
CA LEU A 9 -22.76 -17.29 15.04
C LEU A 9 -23.60 -16.53 14.00
N VAL A 10 -24.91 -16.80 13.92
CA VAL A 10 -25.78 -16.31 12.83
C VAL A 10 -26.32 -14.88 13.01
N PRO A 11 -26.48 -14.28 14.21
CA PRO A 11 -27.05 -12.93 14.29
C PRO A 11 -26.13 -11.82 13.79
N ALA A 12 -24.81 -11.96 13.95
CA ALA A 12 -23.82 -10.94 13.55
C ALA A 12 -23.66 -10.82 12.02
N ILE A 13 -23.99 -11.88 11.28
CA ILE A 13 -23.76 -11.99 9.83
C ILE A 13 -24.90 -11.36 9.00
N LYS A 14 -26.04 -11.01 9.61
CA LYS A 14 -27.15 -10.42 8.84
C LYS A 14 -27.02 -8.90 8.62
N HIS A 15 -26.25 -8.20 9.46
CA HIS A 15 -26.01 -6.76 9.29
C HIS A 15 -24.93 -6.44 8.25
N THR A 16 -24.09 -7.40 7.86
CA THR A 16 -23.07 -7.26 6.81
C THR A 16 -23.63 -7.18 5.39
N TRP A 17 -24.80 -7.78 5.13
CA TRP A 17 -25.42 -7.77 3.78
C TRP A 17 -25.96 -6.40 3.33
N SER A 18 -26.23 -5.47 4.26
CA SER A 18 -26.62 -4.10 3.91
C SER A 18 -25.42 -3.21 3.52
N ILE A 19 -24.20 -3.64 3.86
CA ILE A 19 -22.95 -2.88 3.68
C ILE A 19 -22.30 -3.19 2.31
N GLN A 20 -22.74 -4.26 1.62
CA GLN A 20 -22.09 -4.76 0.40
C GLN A 20 -22.46 -4.04 -0.91
N ARG A 21 -23.45 -3.14 -0.91
CA ARG A 21 -23.91 -2.49 -2.16
C ARG A 21 -22.86 -1.56 -2.83
N PRO A 22 -22.05 -0.77 -2.11
CA PRO A 22 -20.97 0.02 -2.72
C PRO A 22 -19.80 -0.84 -3.20
N LEU A 23 -19.46 -1.91 -2.47
CA LEU A 23 -18.39 -2.86 -2.79
C LEU A 23 -18.68 -3.66 -4.07
N LEU A 24 -19.95 -3.98 -4.36
CA LEU A 24 -20.35 -4.68 -5.58
C LEU A 24 -20.12 -3.86 -6.87
N ALA A 25 -20.08 -2.52 -6.79
CA ALA A 25 -19.68 -1.68 -7.93
C ALA A 25 -18.19 -1.83 -8.25
N GLN A 26 -17.36 -2.07 -7.24
CA GLN A 26 -15.91 -2.30 -7.35
C GLN A 26 -15.60 -3.71 -7.90
N CYS A 27 -16.49 -4.69 -7.66
CA CYS A 27 -16.44 -6.05 -8.24
C CYS A 27 -16.59 -6.09 -9.79
N LYS A 28 -16.90 -4.98 -10.48
CA LYS A 28 -16.85 -4.90 -11.96
C LYS A 28 -15.45 -4.58 -12.52
N ALA A 29 -14.46 -4.27 -11.67
CA ALA A 29 -13.09 -3.97 -12.06
C ALA A 29 -11.98 -5.02 -11.69
N PRO A 30 -12.25 -6.33 -11.50
CA PRO A 30 -11.20 -7.30 -11.14
C PRO A 30 -10.20 -7.55 -12.28
N VAL A 31 -10.59 -7.27 -13.53
CA VAL A 31 -9.76 -7.55 -14.72
C VAL A 31 -8.71 -6.45 -14.99
N GLN A 32 -8.85 -5.24 -14.42
CA GLN A 32 -7.96 -4.13 -14.79
C GLN A 32 -6.61 -4.15 -14.07
N SER A 33 -6.52 -4.68 -12.84
CA SER A 33 -5.26 -4.73 -12.08
C SER A 33 -4.24 -5.70 -12.69
N ALA A 34 -4.69 -6.86 -13.18
CA ALA A 34 -3.81 -7.81 -13.86
C ALA A 34 -3.23 -7.24 -15.17
N ALA A 35 -4.04 -6.49 -15.92
CA ALA A 35 -3.61 -5.86 -17.16
C ALA A 35 -2.64 -4.68 -16.94
N LEU A 36 -2.84 -3.87 -15.90
CA LEU A 36 -1.96 -2.73 -15.59
C LEU A 36 -0.55 -3.18 -15.15
N VAL A 37 -0.48 -4.26 -14.37
CA VAL A 37 0.80 -4.82 -13.91
C VAL A 37 1.50 -5.61 -15.02
N SER A 38 0.77 -6.18 -15.98
CA SER A 38 1.41 -6.80 -17.18
C SER A 38 2.24 -5.81 -18.01
N ASN A 39 1.96 -4.50 -17.90
CA ASN A 39 2.75 -3.47 -18.56
C ASN A 39 4.10 -3.23 -17.88
N PHE A 40 4.24 -3.52 -16.58
CA PHE A 40 5.53 -3.48 -15.85
C PHE A 40 6.55 -4.41 -16.50
N MET A 41 6.17 -5.67 -16.77
CA MET A 41 7.05 -6.63 -17.44
C MET A 41 7.31 -6.33 -18.93
N LYS A 42 6.36 -5.69 -19.62
CA LYS A 42 6.58 -5.31 -21.03
C LYS A 42 7.60 -4.19 -21.16
N GLN A 43 7.65 -3.28 -20.19
CA GLN A 43 8.56 -2.14 -20.21
C GLN A 43 10.04 -2.57 -20.04
N ASP A 44 10.29 -3.70 -19.39
CA ASP A 44 11.64 -4.27 -19.23
C ASP A 44 12.16 -5.04 -20.46
N ASN A 45 11.30 -5.45 -21.39
CA ASN A 45 11.72 -6.23 -22.56
C ASN A 45 12.19 -5.36 -23.75
N GLU A 46 11.85 -4.07 -23.77
CA GLU A 46 12.35 -3.10 -24.76
C GLU A 46 13.56 -2.28 -24.28
N HIS A 47 13.84 -2.27 -22.97
CA HIS A 47 14.95 -1.52 -22.37
C HIS A 47 16.14 -2.38 -21.96
N SER A 48 16.48 -3.37 -22.79
CA SER A 48 17.84 -3.93 -22.79
C SER A 48 18.80 -2.88 -23.37
N LEU A 49 19.06 -1.82 -22.60
CA LEU A 49 20.13 -0.81 -22.62
C LEU A 49 19.66 0.38 -21.74
N MET A 50 19.69 0.20 -20.42
CA MET A 50 19.59 1.32 -19.47
C MET A 50 21.01 1.89 -19.24
N PRO A 51 21.27 3.18 -19.49
CA PRO A 51 22.48 3.82 -19.01
C PRO A 51 22.41 3.99 -17.49
N ALA A 52 23.53 3.74 -16.81
CA ALA A 52 23.68 3.92 -15.37
C ALA A 52 23.22 5.31 -14.93
N SER A 53 22.15 5.37 -14.13
CA SER A 53 21.69 6.61 -13.50
C SER A 53 22.59 6.95 -12.31
N VAL A 54 23.48 7.92 -12.56
CA VAL A 54 24.04 8.94 -11.66
C VAL A 54 23.99 8.62 -10.16
N CYS A 55 25.12 8.11 -9.67
CA CYS A 55 25.56 8.23 -8.28
C CYS A 55 25.70 9.72 -7.93
N GLN A 56 24.82 10.26 -7.08
CA GLN A 56 25.08 11.55 -6.43
C GLN A 56 26.07 11.31 -5.29
N LYS A 57 27.34 11.59 -5.58
CA LYS A 57 28.43 11.60 -4.61
C LYS A 57 28.16 12.61 -3.50
N SER A 58 28.34 12.11 -2.28
CA SER A 58 28.70 12.86 -1.08
C SER A 58 29.66 14.00 -1.41
N THR A 59 29.28 15.24 -1.08
CA THR A 59 30.20 16.38 -1.10
C THR A 59 30.47 16.81 0.33
N SER A 60 31.75 16.77 0.66
CA SER A 60 32.38 17.07 1.93
C SER A 60 32.03 18.45 2.48
N LEU A 61 31.86 18.46 3.80
CA LEU A 61 31.88 19.62 4.69
C LEU A 61 33.06 20.56 4.40
N ILE A 62 32.80 21.83 4.10
CA ILE A 62 33.74 22.92 4.37
C ILE A 62 33.06 23.90 5.33
N HIS A 63 33.77 24.11 6.42
CA HIS A 63 33.43 24.88 7.59
C HIS A 63 33.86 26.34 7.36
N THR A 64 32.93 27.29 7.42
CA THR A 64 33.29 28.71 7.63
C THR A 64 32.35 29.37 8.62
N ARG A 65 32.79 29.23 9.87
CA ARG A 65 32.63 30.10 11.04
C ARG A 65 32.20 31.55 10.71
N TRP A 66 31.07 31.98 11.28
CA TRP A 66 30.95 33.35 11.79
C TRP A 66 30.40 33.29 13.21
N ASN A 67 31.18 33.83 14.14
CA ASN A 67 30.91 33.80 15.58
C ASN A 67 30.21 35.09 15.99
N SER A 68 29.05 34.91 16.64
CA SER A 68 28.47 35.63 17.77
C SER A 68 28.56 37.17 17.86
N SER A 69 27.42 37.80 18.09
CA SER A 69 27.17 38.45 19.38
C SER A 69 25.68 38.63 19.64
N SER A 70 25.33 38.28 20.87
CA SER A 70 24.02 38.23 21.50
C SER A 70 23.43 39.60 21.82
N THR A 71 22.10 39.70 21.75
CA THR A 71 21.31 40.45 22.75
C THR A 71 19.92 39.85 22.82
N ALA A 72 19.57 39.36 24.00
CA ALA A 72 18.26 38.81 24.33
C ALA A 72 17.22 39.93 24.39
N THR A 73 16.00 39.68 23.92
CA THR A 73 14.76 40.32 24.40
C THR A 73 13.54 39.46 24.02
N SER A 74 12.92 38.91 25.05
CA SER A 74 11.51 38.50 25.23
C SER A 74 10.62 38.07 24.05
N THR A 75 10.10 36.85 24.18
CA THR A 75 8.72 36.39 23.97
C THR A 75 7.70 37.39 23.39
N GLU A 76 7.24 37.14 22.16
CA GLU A 76 5.88 37.47 21.68
C GLU A 76 5.59 36.70 20.37
N SER A 77 4.41 36.10 20.30
CA SER A 77 3.87 35.28 19.22
C SER A 77 3.67 36.06 17.90
N LYS A 78 4.21 35.57 16.78
CA LYS A 78 3.88 36.07 15.43
C LYS A 78 3.63 34.94 14.43
N GLU A 79 2.39 34.89 13.94
CA GLU A 79 1.96 34.21 12.72
C GLU A 79 2.92 34.51 11.56
N GLN A 80 3.46 33.48 10.92
CA GLN A 80 4.29 33.64 9.73
C GLN A 80 3.39 33.95 8.51
N GLY A 81 3.18 35.24 8.28
CA GLY A 81 2.52 35.76 7.08
C GLY A 81 3.27 35.39 5.80
N SER A 82 2.54 34.74 4.89
CA SER A 82 2.95 34.33 3.54
C SER A 82 3.72 35.44 2.78
N LYS A 83 5.02 35.22 2.53
CA LYS A 83 5.99 36.11 1.84
C LYS A 83 5.67 36.43 0.35
N TYR A 84 4.55 35.94 -0.19
CA TYR A 84 4.17 36.10 -1.59
C TYR A 84 2.77 36.70 -1.73
N SER A 85 2.64 37.71 -2.59
CA SER A 85 1.35 38.31 -2.97
C SER A 85 0.41 37.25 -3.54
N ALA A 86 -0.88 37.33 -3.19
CA ALA A 86 -1.92 36.42 -3.67
C ALA A 86 -1.99 36.37 -5.21
N THR A 87 -1.69 37.49 -5.87
CA THR A 87 -1.64 37.59 -7.33
C THR A 87 -0.47 36.81 -7.92
N THR A 88 0.72 36.93 -7.32
CA THR A 88 1.90 36.16 -7.73
C THR A 88 1.67 34.66 -7.58
N LYS A 89 1.03 34.23 -6.48
CA LYS A 89 0.66 32.82 -6.30
C LYS A 89 -0.24 32.32 -7.43
N LYS A 90 -1.28 33.07 -7.82
CA LYS A 90 -2.20 32.68 -8.90
C LYS A 90 -1.50 32.61 -10.26
N ILE A 91 -0.62 33.56 -10.57
CA ILE A 91 0.16 33.56 -11.82
C ILE A 91 1.08 32.36 -11.87
N VAL A 92 1.84 32.12 -10.79
CA VAL A 92 2.77 30.98 -10.71
C VAL A 92 2.01 29.66 -10.73
N LEU A 93 0.86 29.54 -10.06
CA LEU A 93 0.02 28.32 -10.11
C LEU A 93 -0.54 28.09 -11.52
N GLY A 94 -0.97 29.16 -12.19
CA GLY A 94 -1.48 29.10 -13.57
C GLY A 94 -0.39 28.67 -14.56
N LEU A 95 0.82 29.23 -14.44
CA LEU A 95 1.97 28.86 -15.26
C LEU A 95 2.43 27.43 -14.95
N ALA A 96 2.45 27.02 -13.69
CA ALA A 96 2.77 25.65 -13.27
C ALA A 96 1.76 24.65 -13.84
N LYS A 97 0.45 24.97 -13.82
CA LYS A 97 -0.59 24.12 -14.43
C LYS A 97 -0.43 24.05 -15.96
N ALA A 98 -0.15 25.17 -16.63
CA ALA A 98 0.10 25.22 -18.07
C ALA A 98 1.38 24.46 -18.48
N MET A 99 2.40 24.47 -17.62
CA MET A 99 3.66 23.75 -17.80
C MET A 99 3.60 22.28 -17.35
N GLY A 100 2.43 21.76 -16.93
CA GLY A 100 2.26 20.35 -16.57
C GLY A 100 2.74 19.93 -15.17
N TYR A 101 3.11 20.88 -14.30
CA TYR A 101 3.52 20.58 -12.90
C TYR A 101 2.37 20.03 -12.01
N TYR A 102 1.13 20.10 -12.50
CA TYR A 102 -0.06 19.44 -11.93
C TYR A 102 -0.63 18.36 -12.87
N SER A 103 0.21 17.74 -13.70
CA SER A 103 -0.22 16.57 -14.46
C SER A 103 -0.62 15.45 -13.50
N THR A 104 -1.65 14.70 -13.85
CA THR A 104 -2.17 13.59 -13.03
C THR A 104 -1.08 12.56 -12.72
N GLY A 105 -0.12 12.36 -13.63
CA GLY A 105 1.06 11.51 -13.41
C GLY A 105 2.01 12.04 -12.34
N SER A 106 2.34 13.33 -12.35
CA SER A 106 3.26 13.91 -11.34
C SER A 106 2.67 13.88 -9.92
N THR A 107 1.36 14.06 -9.77
CA THR A 107 0.68 13.90 -8.47
C THR A 107 0.65 12.44 -8.05
N ALA A 108 0.34 11.52 -8.97
CA ALA A 108 0.35 10.09 -8.69
C ALA A 108 1.73 9.60 -8.20
N ILE A 109 2.83 10.03 -8.82
CA ILE A 109 4.20 9.69 -8.40
C ILE A 109 4.50 10.16 -6.96
N LYS A 110 4.04 11.37 -6.60
CA LYS A 110 4.27 11.91 -5.24
C LYS A 110 3.41 11.20 -4.20
N ALA A 111 2.14 11.01 -4.52
CA ALA A 111 1.18 10.39 -3.62
C ALA A 111 1.50 8.91 -3.40
N SER A 112 1.91 8.19 -4.45
CA SER A 112 2.22 6.76 -4.38
C SER A 112 3.29 6.44 -3.34
N HIS A 113 4.29 7.30 -3.17
CA HIS A 113 5.32 7.13 -2.14
C HIS A 113 4.73 7.16 -0.72
N SER A 114 3.87 8.14 -0.42
CA SER A 114 3.20 8.22 0.89
C SER A 114 2.27 7.04 1.13
N LEU A 115 1.46 6.70 0.13
CA LEU A 115 0.54 5.57 0.15
C LEU A 115 1.27 4.24 0.35
N TYR A 116 2.36 4.03 -0.38
CA TYR A 116 3.19 2.83 -0.27
C TYR A 116 3.83 2.72 1.11
N ASN A 117 4.41 3.80 1.62
CA ASN A 117 5.05 3.80 2.94
C ASN A 117 4.07 3.40 4.05
N THR A 118 2.82 3.88 3.98
CA THR A 118 1.77 3.45 4.91
C THR A 118 1.52 1.94 4.84
N CYS A 119 1.56 1.33 3.64
CA CYS A 119 1.41 -0.13 3.47
C CYS A 119 2.65 -0.91 3.98
N ALA A 120 3.85 -0.48 3.59
CA ALA A 120 5.11 -1.17 3.91
C ALA A 120 5.41 -1.19 5.43
N GLN A 121 4.95 -0.16 6.16
CA GLN A 121 5.11 -0.09 7.61
C GLN A 121 4.21 -1.04 8.39
N GLN A 122 3.16 -1.60 7.78
CA GLN A 122 2.15 -2.38 8.53
C GLN A 122 2.71 -3.65 9.16
N MET A 123 3.70 -4.28 8.52
CA MET A 123 4.38 -5.44 9.08
C MET A 123 5.11 -5.09 10.38
N GLU A 124 5.82 -3.96 10.42
CA GLU A 124 6.59 -3.52 11.59
C GLU A 124 5.70 -2.95 12.69
N LEU A 125 4.69 -2.13 12.33
CA LEU A 125 3.77 -1.52 13.29
C LEU A 125 2.90 -2.57 14.00
N ASN A 126 2.52 -3.63 13.28
CA ASN A 126 1.63 -4.68 13.79
C ASN A 126 2.37 -6.02 13.93
N LYS A 127 3.68 -5.98 14.17
CA LYS A 127 4.54 -7.16 14.27
C LYS A 127 4.05 -8.16 15.31
N ASP A 128 3.56 -7.66 16.45
CA ASP A 128 2.98 -8.50 17.49
C ASP A 128 1.78 -9.31 17.00
N PHE A 129 0.88 -8.70 16.22
CA PHE A 129 -0.30 -9.39 15.70
C PHE A 129 0.08 -10.43 14.65
N TYR A 130 0.89 -10.05 13.65
CA TYR A 130 1.23 -10.96 12.55
C TYR A 130 2.15 -12.10 12.99
N ILE A 131 3.17 -11.82 13.81
CA ILE A 131 4.17 -12.81 14.20
C ILE A 131 3.75 -13.60 15.44
N LYS A 132 3.29 -12.93 16.50
CA LYS A 132 2.99 -13.62 17.77
C LYS A 132 1.62 -14.28 17.74
N GLU A 133 0.59 -13.55 17.34
CA GLU A 133 -0.79 -14.06 17.39
C GLU A 133 -1.11 -14.96 16.18
N CYS A 134 -0.71 -14.53 14.98
CA CYS A 134 -0.99 -15.29 13.75
C CYS A 134 0.12 -16.29 13.37
N ASN A 135 1.17 -16.41 14.19
CA ASN A 135 2.28 -17.35 14.03
C ASN A 135 2.97 -17.28 12.65
N LEU A 136 3.09 -16.08 12.06
CA LEU A 136 3.86 -15.88 10.82
C LEU A 136 5.36 -15.83 11.12
N PRO A 137 6.21 -16.46 10.31
CA PRO A 137 7.65 -16.43 10.50
C PRO A 137 8.19 -15.01 10.24
N ASP A 138 9.16 -14.55 11.03
CA ASP A 138 9.79 -13.23 10.86
C ASP A 138 10.80 -13.27 9.71
N ASN A 139 10.32 -13.22 8.46
CA ASN A 139 11.17 -13.26 7.27
C ASN A 139 10.60 -12.42 6.12
N PHE A 140 11.40 -12.29 5.05
CA PHE A 140 11.04 -11.54 3.85
C PHE A 140 9.70 -11.99 3.23
N GLN A 141 9.40 -13.29 3.23
CA GLN A 141 8.17 -13.81 2.64
C GLN A 141 6.93 -13.34 3.41
N SER A 142 6.98 -13.33 4.74
CA SER A 142 5.89 -12.79 5.57
C SER A 142 5.72 -11.29 5.36
N TRP A 143 6.83 -10.54 5.32
CA TRP A 143 6.80 -9.11 4.99
C TRP A 143 6.15 -8.86 3.61
N PHE A 144 6.54 -9.62 2.59
CA PHE A 144 5.99 -9.49 1.24
C PHE A 144 4.48 -9.77 1.23
N SER A 145 4.05 -10.85 1.88
CA SER A 145 2.64 -11.27 1.90
C SER A 145 1.75 -10.29 2.66
N VAL A 146 2.21 -9.79 3.81
CA VAL A 146 1.51 -8.76 4.59
C VAL A 146 1.46 -7.44 3.82
N THR A 147 2.57 -7.00 3.24
CA THR A 147 2.62 -5.75 2.47
C THR A 147 1.73 -5.83 1.22
N GLN A 148 1.79 -6.94 0.50
CA GLN A 148 0.91 -7.24 -0.64
C GLN A 148 -0.57 -7.11 -0.27
N LEU A 149 -0.96 -7.62 0.91
CA LEU A 149 -2.35 -7.56 1.37
C LEU A 149 -2.82 -6.10 1.53
N HIS A 150 -2.00 -5.24 2.14
CA HIS A 150 -2.34 -3.81 2.31
C HIS A 150 -2.32 -3.04 0.99
N VAL A 151 -1.34 -3.33 0.12
CA VAL A 151 -1.32 -2.80 -1.25
C VAL A 151 -2.58 -3.21 -1.99
N TRP A 152 -3.04 -4.46 -1.86
CA TRP A 152 -4.29 -4.92 -2.46
C TRP A 152 -5.52 -4.18 -1.94
N MET A 153 -5.67 -4.01 -0.62
CA MET A 153 -6.79 -3.25 -0.05
C MET A 153 -6.82 -1.81 -0.58
N LEU A 154 -5.65 -1.17 -0.71
CA LEU A 154 -5.56 0.15 -1.29
C LEU A 154 -5.87 0.17 -2.80
N MET A 155 -5.43 -0.83 -3.56
CA MET A 155 -5.78 -0.98 -4.97
C MET A 155 -7.28 -1.15 -5.18
N VAL A 156 -7.98 -1.90 -4.32
CA VAL A 156 -9.44 -2.03 -4.36
C VAL A 156 -10.10 -0.65 -4.33
N HIS A 157 -9.70 0.18 -3.37
CA HIS A 157 -10.24 1.53 -3.22
C HIS A 157 -9.85 2.46 -4.39
N LEU A 158 -8.57 2.46 -4.80
CA LEU A 158 -8.11 3.27 -5.93
C LEU A 158 -8.82 2.91 -7.25
N ARG A 159 -9.26 1.66 -7.45
CA ARG A 159 -10.01 1.27 -8.66
C ARG A 159 -11.36 1.98 -8.80
N ALA A 160 -11.94 2.45 -7.70
CA ALA A 160 -13.19 3.20 -7.73
C ALA A 160 -12.98 4.65 -8.23
N GLU A 161 -11.75 5.15 -8.22
CA GLU A 161 -11.40 6.52 -8.58
C GLU A 161 -11.11 6.70 -10.07
N GLY A 162 -11.53 7.83 -10.65
CA GLY A 162 -11.43 8.08 -12.10
C GLY A 162 -9.99 8.12 -12.65
N GLN A 163 -8.99 8.43 -11.83
CA GLN A 163 -7.56 8.42 -12.19
C GLN A 163 -6.79 7.26 -11.52
N GLY A 164 -7.48 6.31 -10.91
CA GLY A 164 -6.88 5.27 -10.07
C GLY A 164 -5.84 4.39 -10.75
N LYS A 165 -5.94 4.19 -12.08
CA LYS A 165 -5.00 3.34 -12.84
C LYS A 165 -3.55 3.80 -12.72
N LEU A 166 -3.30 5.11 -12.80
CA LEU A 166 -1.96 5.68 -12.69
C LEU A 166 -1.42 5.51 -11.27
N TYR A 167 -2.26 5.75 -10.26
CA TYR A 167 -1.89 5.56 -8.86
C TYR A 167 -1.56 4.10 -8.55
N ILE A 168 -2.36 3.16 -9.05
CA ILE A 168 -2.13 1.72 -8.87
C ILE A 168 -0.81 1.31 -9.53
N GLN A 169 -0.53 1.78 -10.75
CA GLN A 169 0.72 1.48 -11.44
C GLN A 169 1.92 1.98 -10.62
N GLU A 170 1.93 3.25 -10.20
CA GLU A 170 3.01 3.80 -9.40
C GLU A 170 3.14 3.11 -8.04
N LEU A 171 2.02 2.76 -7.39
CA LEU A 171 2.01 2.04 -6.11
C LEU A 171 2.66 0.65 -6.23
N VAL A 172 2.30 -0.10 -7.27
CA VAL A 172 2.86 -1.44 -7.51
C VAL A 172 4.34 -1.35 -7.91
N ASN A 173 4.72 -0.35 -8.71
CA ASN A 173 6.13 -0.12 -9.04
C ASN A 173 6.97 0.08 -7.76
N ARG A 174 6.51 0.94 -6.84
CA ARG A 174 7.20 1.15 -5.55
C ARG A 174 7.29 -0.12 -4.70
N PHE A 175 6.24 -0.94 -4.70
CA PHE A 175 6.25 -2.21 -3.99
C PHE A 175 7.33 -3.17 -4.51
N PHE A 176 7.46 -3.30 -5.84
CA PHE A 176 8.49 -4.18 -6.41
C PHE A 176 9.90 -3.59 -6.34
N GLU A 177 10.06 -2.26 -6.39
CA GLU A 177 11.33 -1.60 -6.11
C GLU A 177 11.83 -1.90 -4.68
N ASP A 178 10.96 -1.84 -3.66
CA ASP A 178 11.30 -2.17 -2.27
C ASP A 178 11.56 -3.68 -2.11
N ALA A 179 10.78 -4.53 -2.77
CA ALA A 179 11.03 -5.97 -2.78
C ALA A 179 12.42 -6.30 -3.38
N GLU A 180 12.78 -5.66 -4.50
CA GLU A 180 14.10 -5.81 -5.11
C GLU A 180 15.23 -5.31 -4.20
N ALA A 181 15.07 -4.13 -3.60
CA ALA A 181 16.04 -3.58 -2.66
C ALA A 181 16.29 -4.54 -1.49
N ARG A 182 15.23 -5.08 -0.90
CA ARG A 182 15.33 -6.07 0.18
C ARG A 182 15.97 -7.37 -0.27
N ILE A 183 15.71 -7.87 -1.48
CA ILE A 183 16.41 -9.04 -2.02
C ILE A 183 17.92 -8.78 -2.11
N ARG A 184 18.32 -7.58 -2.54
CA ARG A 184 19.72 -7.17 -2.62
C ARG A 184 20.37 -7.06 -1.24
N ASP A 185 19.63 -6.56 -0.24
CA ASP A 185 20.10 -6.47 1.15
C ASP A 185 20.40 -7.85 1.76
N HIS A 186 19.76 -8.91 1.27
CA HIS A 186 20.06 -10.29 1.66
C HIS A 186 21.31 -10.87 0.94
N GLY A 187 22.09 -10.03 0.24
CA GLY A 187 23.37 -10.42 -0.38
C GLY A 187 23.24 -11.01 -1.79
N ILE A 188 22.05 -10.97 -2.40
CA ILE A 188 21.84 -11.43 -3.77
C ILE A 188 22.15 -10.30 -4.74
N SER A 189 23.36 -10.30 -5.32
CA SER A 189 23.80 -9.26 -6.26
C SER A 189 23.65 -9.65 -7.73
N GLN A 190 23.41 -10.93 -8.03
CA GLN A 190 23.33 -11.41 -9.42
C GLN A 190 22.00 -11.02 -10.05
N GLN A 191 22.02 -10.14 -11.07
CA GLN A 191 20.80 -9.65 -11.71
C GLN A 191 19.89 -10.76 -12.25
N LYS A 192 20.47 -11.82 -12.82
CA LYS A 192 19.70 -12.97 -13.32
C LYS A 192 18.87 -13.65 -12.23
N VAL A 193 19.45 -13.78 -11.04
CA VAL A 193 18.80 -14.40 -9.87
C VAL A 193 17.70 -13.47 -9.35
N ILE A 194 18.00 -12.18 -9.21
CA ILE A 194 17.01 -11.17 -8.81
C ILE A 194 15.81 -11.18 -9.76
N ASN A 195 16.03 -11.15 -11.07
CA ASN A 195 14.97 -11.19 -12.06
C ASN A 195 14.13 -12.47 -11.97
N SER A 196 14.72 -13.60 -11.57
CA SER A 196 13.99 -14.84 -11.32
C SER A 196 13.08 -14.69 -10.09
N TYR A 197 13.62 -14.19 -8.97
CA TYR A 197 12.84 -13.95 -7.76
C TYR A 197 11.70 -12.94 -7.99
N ILE A 198 11.98 -11.83 -8.66
CA ILE A 198 10.95 -10.82 -8.97
C ILE A 198 9.84 -11.41 -9.84
N LYS A 199 10.17 -12.29 -10.81
CA LYS A 199 9.15 -13.02 -11.60
C LYS A 199 8.27 -13.90 -10.72
N ASP A 200 8.86 -14.64 -9.79
CA ASP A 200 8.11 -15.50 -8.87
C ASP A 200 7.23 -14.68 -7.92
N LEU A 201 7.75 -13.58 -7.38
CA LEU A 201 7.00 -12.63 -6.56
C LEU A 201 5.85 -11.99 -7.34
N LEU A 202 6.05 -11.68 -8.62
CA LEU A 202 4.98 -11.14 -9.46
C LEU A 202 3.87 -12.16 -9.68
N ALA A 203 4.20 -13.42 -9.92
CA ALA A 203 3.21 -14.49 -10.03
C ALA A 203 2.41 -14.65 -8.73
N GLN A 204 3.09 -14.62 -7.57
CA GLN A 204 2.44 -14.61 -6.25
C GLN A 204 1.56 -13.38 -6.05
N PHE A 205 2.04 -12.21 -6.48
CA PHE A 205 1.29 -10.96 -6.41
C PHE A 205 -0.05 -11.06 -7.13
N HIS A 206 -0.01 -11.50 -8.39
CA HIS A 206 -1.21 -11.69 -9.21
C HIS A 206 -2.15 -12.76 -8.66
N GLY A 207 -1.60 -13.91 -8.26
CA GLY A 207 -2.37 -15.00 -7.67
C GLY A 207 -3.13 -14.55 -6.41
N GLY A 208 -2.46 -13.78 -5.55
CA GLY A 208 -3.06 -13.20 -4.36
C GLY A 208 -4.15 -12.19 -4.70
N VAL A 209 -3.88 -11.21 -5.59
CA VAL A 209 -4.87 -10.20 -6.00
C VAL A 209 -6.16 -10.84 -6.51
N VAL A 210 -6.06 -11.84 -7.39
CA VAL A 210 -7.23 -12.54 -7.93
C VAL A 210 -7.97 -13.30 -6.83
N ALA A 211 -7.25 -14.01 -5.97
CA ALA A 211 -7.85 -14.77 -4.87
C ALA A 211 -8.54 -13.87 -3.84
N TYR A 212 -7.96 -12.72 -3.52
CA TYR A 212 -8.53 -11.75 -2.59
C TYR A 212 -9.74 -11.05 -3.19
N ASP A 213 -9.71 -10.66 -4.47
CA ASP A 213 -10.87 -10.10 -5.17
C ASP A 213 -12.04 -11.10 -5.18
N GLU A 214 -11.78 -12.38 -5.44
CA GLU A 214 -12.78 -13.44 -5.39
C GLU A 214 -13.37 -13.60 -3.97
N GLY A 215 -12.52 -13.68 -2.95
CA GLY A 215 -12.95 -13.80 -1.56
C GLY A 215 -13.74 -12.58 -1.06
N MET A 216 -13.34 -11.39 -1.49
CA MET A 216 -14.03 -10.14 -1.16
C MET A 216 -15.45 -10.11 -1.74
N CYS A 217 -15.64 -10.52 -3.00
CA CYS A 217 -16.94 -10.48 -3.68
C CYS A 217 -17.88 -11.64 -3.30
N LYS A 218 -17.36 -12.74 -2.75
CA LYS A 218 -18.15 -13.91 -2.30
C LYS A 218 -18.41 -13.83 -0.79
N ASP A 219 -17.90 -14.81 -0.04
CA ASP A 219 -18.14 -14.99 1.39
C ASP A 219 -16.82 -15.11 2.17
N ASP A 220 -16.88 -14.90 3.48
CA ASP A 220 -15.73 -14.94 4.37
C ASP A 220 -14.94 -16.27 4.36
N PRO A 221 -15.55 -17.47 4.22
CA PRO A 221 -14.79 -18.70 4.08
C PRO A 221 -13.93 -18.75 2.81
N VAL A 222 -14.38 -18.11 1.71
CA VAL A 222 -13.61 -18.04 0.46
C VAL A 222 -12.42 -17.10 0.65
N LEU A 223 -12.62 -15.97 1.33
CA LEU A 223 -11.55 -15.05 1.68
C LEU A 223 -10.54 -15.69 2.65
N ALA A 224 -11.01 -16.42 3.66
CA ALA A 224 -10.16 -17.20 4.57
C ALA A 224 -9.32 -18.23 3.80
N ALA A 225 -9.91 -18.96 2.85
CA ALA A 225 -9.16 -19.90 2.01
C ALA A 225 -8.14 -19.22 1.10
N ALA A 226 -8.43 -18.01 0.61
CA ALA A 226 -7.47 -17.20 -0.14
C ALA A 226 -6.29 -16.76 0.74
N LEU A 227 -6.56 -16.28 1.96
CA LEU A 227 -5.53 -15.88 2.92
C LEU A 227 -4.70 -17.06 3.37
N TRP A 228 -5.32 -18.21 3.62
CA TRP A 228 -4.57 -19.41 4.00
C TRP A 228 -3.53 -19.80 2.95
N ARG A 229 -3.91 -19.76 1.66
CA ARG A 229 -3.00 -20.10 0.55
C ARG A 229 -1.91 -19.06 0.27
N ASN A 230 -2.18 -17.78 0.52
CA ASN A 230 -1.27 -16.70 0.08
C ASN A 230 -0.50 -16.03 1.23
N LEU A 231 -1.03 -16.07 2.46
CA LEU A 231 -0.40 -15.48 3.65
C LEU A 231 0.15 -16.57 4.60
N PHE A 232 -0.60 -17.65 4.82
CA PHE A 232 -0.31 -18.62 5.89
C PHE A 232 0.22 -19.99 5.43
N ALA A 233 0.42 -20.20 4.12
CA ALA A 233 0.54 -21.51 3.48
C ALA A 233 1.52 -22.52 4.12
N ILE A 234 2.48 -22.05 4.92
CA ILE A 234 3.51 -22.86 5.57
C ILE A 234 3.42 -22.79 7.11
N SER A 235 2.66 -21.84 7.68
CA SER A 235 2.89 -21.34 9.04
C SER A 235 1.71 -21.50 10.00
N SER A 236 0.47 -21.48 9.50
CA SER A 236 -0.71 -21.65 10.37
C SER A 236 -1.79 -22.52 9.73
N ASN A 237 -2.35 -23.41 10.56
CA ASN A 237 -3.54 -24.21 10.25
C ASN A 237 -4.69 -23.87 11.20
N ASN A 238 -4.58 -22.78 11.95
CA ASN A 238 -5.60 -22.37 12.91
C ASN A 238 -6.66 -21.53 12.21
N ALA A 239 -7.92 -21.96 12.31
CA ALA A 239 -9.05 -21.23 11.75
C ALA A 239 -9.29 -19.88 12.46
N THR A 240 -8.84 -19.75 13.70
CA THR A 240 -9.00 -18.53 14.51
C THR A 240 -8.20 -17.38 13.92
N ASP A 241 -6.92 -17.61 13.63
CA ASP A 241 -5.99 -16.62 13.07
C ASP A 241 -6.49 -16.13 11.70
N LEU A 242 -6.99 -17.05 10.87
CA LEU A 242 -7.62 -16.72 9.59
C LEU A 242 -8.84 -15.81 9.78
N ALA A 243 -9.71 -16.13 10.75
CA ALA A 243 -10.90 -15.34 11.03
C ALA A 243 -10.56 -13.92 11.51
N LEU A 244 -9.51 -13.76 12.33
CA LEU A 244 -9.02 -12.46 12.78
C LEU A 244 -8.55 -11.60 11.61
N VAL A 245 -7.77 -12.17 10.68
CA VAL A 245 -7.30 -11.45 9.49
C VAL A 245 -8.46 -11.14 8.53
N VAL A 246 -9.42 -12.05 8.36
CA VAL A 246 -10.63 -11.78 7.57
C VAL A 246 -11.42 -10.61 8.16
N GLN A 247 -11.65 -10.61 9.47
CA GLN A 247 -12.35 -9.52 10.16
C GLN A 247 -11.62 -8.19 9.99
N TYR A 248 -10.29 -8.20 10.15
CA TYR A 248 -9.43 -7.04 9.89
C TYR A 248 -9.66 -6.50 8.48
N ILE A 249 -9.51 -7.34 7.45
CA ILE A 249 -9.66 -6.92 6.04
C ILE A 249 -11.04 -6.31 5.77
N ARG A 250 -12.11 -6.94 6.28
CA ARG A 250 -13.48 -6.43 6.06
C ARG A 250 -13.66 -5.03 6.65
N ARG A 251 -13.12 -4.81 7.85
CA ARG A 251 -13.16 -3.50 8.51
C ARG A 251 -12.31 -2.47 7.78
N GLU A 252 -11.09 -2.81 7.39
CA GLU A 252 -10.19 -1.89 6.70
C GLU A 252 -10.73 -1.49 5.33
N LEU A 253 -11.28 -2.42 4.55
CA LEU A 253 -11.91 -2.10 3.27
C LEU A 253 -13.05 -1.09 3.45
N GLN A 254 -13.86 -1.24 4.50
CA GLN A 254 -14.93 -0.28 4.82
C GLN A 254 -14.37 1.07 5.32
N ALA A 255 -13.28 1.06 6.09
CA ALA A 255 -12.63 2.29 6.54
C ALA A 255 -12.03 3.07 5.36
N LEU A 256 -11.46 2.36 4.39
CA LEU A 256 -10.87 2.95 3.18
C LEU A 256 -11.92 3.71 2.34
N GLU A 257 -13.16 3.25 2.27
CA GLU A 257 -14.23 3.94 1.53
C GLU A 257 -14.52 5.38 2.05
N LYS A 258 -14.10 5.71 3.27
CA LYS A 258 -14.26 7.06 3.84
C LYS A 258 -13.27 8.06 3.24
N TYR A 259 -12.17 7.61 2.64
CA TYR A 259 -11.22 8.48 1.98
C TYR A 259 -11.75 8.85 0.60
N GLY A 260 -11.93 10.15 0.34
CA GLY A 260 -12.24 10.62 -1.02
C GLY A 260 -11.00 10.79 -1.87
N GLY A 261 -11.17 10.97 -3.18
CA GLY A 261 -10.08 11.21 -4.13
C GLY A 261 -9.11 12.33 -3.76
N GLU A 262 -9.54 13.37 -3.03
CA GLU A 262 -8.64 14.44 -2.55
C GLU A 262 -7.59 13.92 -1.54
N ASN A 263 -8.01 13.10 -0.57
CA ASN A 263 -7.10 12.51 0.41
C ASN A 263 -6.12 11.54 -0.27
N LEU A 264 -6.59 10.78 -1.25
CA LEU A 264 -5.76 9.88 -2.05
C LEU A 264 -4.74 10.63 -2.89
N ASN A 265 -5.15 11.74 -3.53
CA ASN A 265 -4.25 12.61 -4.27
C ASN A 265 -3.19 13.27 -3.36
N ALA A 266 -3.53 13.51 -2.10
CA ALA A 266 -2.59 13.99 -1.08
C ALA A 266 -1.71 12.87 -0.48
N GLY A 267 -1.99 11.60 -0.81
CA GLY A 267 -1.29 10.44 -0.25
C GLY A 267 -1.62 10.18 1.22
N ILE A 268 -2.79 10.61 1.69
CA ILE A 268 -3.25 10.48 3.07
C ILE A 268 -4.17 9.26 3.19
N VAL A 269 -3.63 8.17 3.71
CA VAL A 269 -4.37 6.96 4.08
C VAL A 269 -3.83 6.44 5.41
N LYS A 270 -4.69 5.83 6.22
CA LYS A 270 -4.31 5.12 7.44
C LYS A 270 -5.02 3.77 7.49
N PHE A 271 -4.32 2.79 8.03
CA PHE A 271 -4.90 1.51 8.43
C PHE A 271 -5.04 1.51 9.94
N ASP A 272 -6.13 0.96 10.45
CA ASP A 272 -6.32 0.77 11.87
C ASP A 272 -5.50 -0.43 12.37
N LYS A 273 -5.29 -0.49 13.69
CA LYS A 273 -4.58 -1.61 14.30
C LYS A 273 -5.44 -2.88 14.21
N PRO A 274 -4.90 -4.05 13.81
CA PRO A 274 -5.62 -5.30 13.88
C PRO A 274 -5.93 -5.66 15.34
N ASP A 275 -7.13 -6.19 15.55
CA ASP A 275 -7.62 -6.61 16.87
C ASP A 275 -7.52 -8.13 16.99
N VAL A 276 -7.29 -8.62 18.20
CA VAL A 276 -7.25 -10.05 18.55
C VAL A 276 -8.60 -10.55 19.05
N THR A 277 -9.57 -9.65 19.22
CA THR A 277 -10.92 -9.96 19.69
C THR A 277 -11.94 -9.93 18.56
N PHE A 278 -12.85 -10.90 18.59
CA PHE A 278 -13.99 -10.94 17.67
C PHE A 278 -15.05 -9.93 18.11
N VAL A 279 -15.23 -8.87 17.33
CA VAL A 279 -16.38 -7.93 17.41
C VAL A 279 -17.61 -8.53 16.76
#